data_AF-A0A550GJV6-F1
#
_entry.id   AF-A0A550GJV6-F1
#
_cell.length_a   1.000
_cell.length_b   1.000
_cell.length_c   1.000
_cell.angle_alpha   90.00
_cell.angle_beta   90.00
_cell.angle_gamma   90.00
#
_symmetry.space_group_name_H-M   'P 1'
#
loop_
_entity.id
_entity.type
_entity.pdbx_description
1 polymer ?
#
loop_
_entity_poly.entity_id
_entity_poly.type
_entity_poly.pdbx_seq_one_letter_code
_entity_poly.pdbx_strand_id
1 'polypeptide(L)'
;MEWWISVLMAIGGYLLGMAFAGSFIGRKWMGTVDVFLHKLFKKEVTTSKYLVWKHFYCIDNPPKPRNLVYPNKLVDMVLSKLV
;
A
#
# COMPACT_ATOMS: atom_id res chain seq x y z
N MET A 1 14.17 -31.48 -9.66
CA MET A 1 14.67 -30.10 -9.68
C MET A 1 15.53 -29.91 -8.45
N GLU A 2 16.80 -29.61 -8.64
CA GLU A 2 17.74 -29.45 -7.53
C GLU A 2 17.34 -28.24 -6.67
N TRP A 3 17.43 -28.41 -5.34
CA TRP A 3 16.93 -27.47 -4.34
C TRP A 3 17.47 -26.03 -4.50
N TRP A 4 18.69 -25.90 -5.05
CA TRP A 4 19.31 -24.60 -5.32
C TRP A 4 18.63 -23.84 -6.46
N ILE A 5 18.03 -24.53 -7.44
CA ILE A 5 17.30 -23.88 -8.54
C ILE A 5 16.04 -23.22 -8.01
N SER A 6 15.32 -23.89 -7.10
CA SER A 6 14.13 -23.34 -6.44
C SER A 6 14.46 -22.12 -5.60
N VAL A 7 15.60 -22.15 -4.89
CA VAL A 7 16.07 -21.01 -4.09
C VAL A 7 16.47 -19.84 -5.00
N LEU A 8 17.18 -20.09 -6.10
CA LEU A 8 17.55 -19.06 -7.08
C LEU A 8 16.34 -18.45 -7.77
N MET A 9 15.33 -19.25 -8.12
CA MET A 9 14.07 -18.73 -8.66
C MET A 9 13.29 -17.90 -7.64
N ALA A 10 13.29 -18.29 -6.36
CA ALA A 10 12.65 -17.51 -5.30
C ALA A 10 13.34 -16.15 -5.09
N ILE A 11 14.68 -16.14 -5.08
CA ILE A 11 15.47 -14.90 -4.95
C ILE A 11 15.31 -14.04 -6.20
N GLY A 12 15.34 -14.63 -7.40
CA GLY A 12 15.12 -13.94 -8.67
C GLY A 12 13.71 -13.34 -8.77
N GLY A 13 12.68 -14.05 -8.34
CA GLY A 13 11.31 -13.54 -8.27
C GLY A 13 11.15 -12.38 -7.27
N TYR A 14 11.82 -12.46 -6.12
CA TYR A 14 11.83 -11.38 -5.13
C TYR A 14 12.55 -10.13 -5.65
N LEU A 15 13.70 -10.31 -6.29
CA LEU A 15 14.47 -9.21 -6.89
C LEU A 15 13.76 -8.61 -8.10
N LEU A 16 13.08 -9.41 -8.93
CA LEU A 16 12.21 -8.90 -9.99
C LEU A 16 11.05 -8.10 -9.40
N GLY A 17 10.41 -8.58 -8.32
CA GLY A 17 9.36 -7.83 -7.61
C GLY A 17 9.84 -6.49 -7.08
N MET A 18 11.07 -6.43 -6.54
CA MET A 18 11.74 -5.19 -6.13
C MET A 18 12.13 -4.30 -7.32
N ALA A 19 12.60 -4.87 -8.43
CA ALA A 19 12.95 -4.12 -9.64
C ALA A 19 11.70 -3.48 -10.29
N PHE A 20 10.55 -4.13 -10.17
CA PHE A 20 9.25 -3.57 -10.56
C PHE A 20 8.65 -2.62 -9.52
N ALA A 21 9.33 -2.29 -8.41
CA ALA A 21 8.89 -1.23 -7.48
C ALA A 21 8.82 0.17 -8.14
N GLY A 22 9.54 0.36 -9.26
CA GLY A 22 9.38 1.53 -10.14
C GLY A 22 8.22 1.43 -11.13
N SER A 23 7.70 0.23 -11.38
CA SER A 23 6.56 -0.03 -12.27
C SER A 23 5.22 0.04 -11.54
N PHE A 24 4.19 0.46 -12.28
CA PHE A 24 2.82 0.64 -11.76
C PHE A 24 2.29 -0.63 -11.06
N ILE A 25 2.63 -1.81 -11.59
CA ILE A 25 2.23 -3.11 -11.06
C ILE A 25 2.91 -3.41 -9.71
N GLY A 26 4.24 -3.20 -9.60
CA GLY A 26 4.96 -3.43 -8.35
C GLY A 26 4.57 -2.45 -7.26
N ARG A 27 4.30 -1.18 -7.61
CA ARG A 27 3.70 -0.20 -6.70
C ARG A 27 2.32 -0.66 -6.19
N LYS A 28 1.44 -1.09 -7.09
CA LYS A 28 0.10 -1.58 -6.72
C LYS A 28 0.19 -2.83 -5.83
N TRP A 29 1.14 -3.73 -6.09
CA TRP A 29 1.35 -4.94 -5.29
C TRP A 29 1.91 -4.62 -3.90
N MET A 30 2.96 -3.80 -3.80
CA MET A 30 3.52 -3.33 -2.52
C MET A 30 2.46 -2.63 -1.67
N GLY A 31 1.67 -1.73 -2.26
CA GLY A 31 0.59 -1.05 -1.56
C GLY A 31 -0.50 -2.01 -1.08
N THR A 32 -0.84 -3.04 -1.86
CA THR A 32 -1.83 -4.06 -1.47
C THR A 32 -1.35 -4.89 -0.29
N VAL A 33 -0.07 -5.30 -0.30
CA VAL A 33 0.56 -6.03 0.80
C VAL A 33 0.61 -5.16 2.06
N ASP A 34 0.98 -3.89 1.94
CA ASP A 34 1.01 -2.95 3.08
C ASP A 34 -0.38 -2.74 3.68
N VAL A 35 -1.43 -2.59 2.84
CA VAL A 35 -2.82 -2.54 3.30
C VAL A 35 -3.24 -3.83 4.01
N PHE A 36 -2.84 -4.99 3.48
CA PHE A 36 -3.14 -6.28 4.09
C PHE A 36 -2.47 -6.44 5.45
N LEU A 37 -1.17 -6.10 5.55
CA LEU A 37 -0.44 -6.13 6.80
C LEU A 37 -1.07 -5.18 7.83
N HIS A 38 -1.46 -3.99 7.40
CA HIS A 38 -2.05 -2.99 8.27
C HIS A 38 -3.43 -3.43 8.80
N LYS A 39 -4.22 -4.16 7.99
CA LYS A 39 -5.45 -4.83 8.44
C LYS A 39 -5.15 -5.93 9.47
N LEU A 40 -4.14 -6.76 9.22
CA LEU A 40 -3.76 -7.85 10.12
C LEU A 40 -3.32 -7.34 11.50
N PHE A 41 -2.53 -6.27 11.52
CA PHE A 41 -2.02 -5.65 12.75
C PHE A 41 -3.01 -4.70 13.44
N LYS A 42 -4.22 -4.49 12.88
CA LYS A 42 -5.24 -3.55 13.37
C LYS A 42 -4.67 -2.16 13.70
N LYS A 43 -3.63 -1.74 12.98
CA LYS A 43 -2.93 -0.48 13.26
C LYS A 43 -3.76 0.69 12.73
N GLU A 44 -3.73 1.83 13.40
CA GLU A 44 -4.48 2.99 12.94
C GLU A 44 -3.95 3.47 11.57
N VAL A 45 -4.87 3.68 10.62
CA VAL A 45 -4.52 4.26 9.32
C VAL A 45 -4.43 5.77 9.51
N THR A 46 -3.25 6.35 9.25
CA THR A 46 -3.04 7.80 9.26
C THR A 46 -3.33 8.37 7.87
N THR A 47 -3.76 9.64 7.80
CA THR A 47 -4.01 10.37 6.53
C THR A 47 -2.82 10.32 5.57
N SER A 48 -1.59 10.44 6.07
CA SER A 48 -0.37 10.35 5.25
C SER A 48 -0.21 8.99 4.57
N LYS A 49 -0.48 7.88 5.28
CA LYS A 49 -0.43 6.52 4.71
C LYS A 49 -1.51 6.33 3.65
N TYR A 50 -2.72 6.83 3.90
CA TYR A 50 -3.81 6.79 2.93
C TYR A 50 -3.47 7.55 1.64
N LEU A 51 -2.87 8.73 1.75
CA LEU A 51 -2.43 9.50 0.58
C LEU A 51 -1.34 8.75 -0.20
N VAL A 52 -0.39 8.12 0.48
CA VAL A 52 0.63 7.28 -0.14
C VAL A 52 -0.01 6.10 -0.88
N TRP A 53 -0.96 5.40 -0.27
CA TRP A 53 -1.66 4.30 -0.94
C TRP A 53 -2.47 4.75 -2.16
N LYS A 54 -3.14 5.89 -2.07
CA LYS A 54 -3.98 6.41 -3.16
C LYS A 54 -3.17 7.03 -4.30
N HIS A 55 -2.16 7.85 -3.98
CA HIS A 55 -1.43 8.63 -4.99
C HIS A 55 -0.14 7.96 -5.45
N PHE A 56 0.65 7.37 -4.54
CA PHE A 56 1.91 6.72 -4.92
C PHE A 56 1.69 5.28 -5.39
N TYR A 57 0.89 4.52 -4.66
CA TYR A 57 0.64 3.11 -4.97
C TYR A 57 -0.58 2.88 -5.88
N CYS A 58 -1.32 3.94 -6.22
CA CYS A 58 -2.48 3.87 -7.13
C CYS A 58 -3.47 2.76 -6.75
N ILE A 59 -3.71 2.58 -5.45
CA ILE A 59 -4.72 1.66 -4.95
C ILE A 59 -6.08 2.33 -5.12
N ASP A 60 -7.01 1.65 -5.79
CA ASP A 60 -8.34 2.19 -6.11
C ASP A 60 -9.20 2.42 -4.85
N ASN A 61 -9.15 1.49 -3.88
CA ASN A 61 -9.93 1.57 -2.63
C ASN A 61 -9.08 1.27 -1.38
N PRO A 62 -8.16 2.16 -0.96
CA PRO A 62 -7.42 1.99 0.27
C PRO A 62 -8.32 2.27 1.50
N PRO A 63 -8.06 1.62 2.65
CA PRO A 63 -8.87 1.83 3.85
C PRO A 63 -8.76 3.29 4.31
N LYS A 64 -9.91 3.96 4.47
CA LYS A 64 -9.95 5.37 4.85
C LYS A 64 -9.62 5.53 6.35
N PRO A 65 -8.76 6.49 6.73
CA PRO A 65 -8.50 6.84 8.11
C PRO A 65 -9.77 7.39 8.77
N ARG A 66 -9.93 7.18 10.08
CA ARG A 66 -11.12 7.60 10.84
C ARG A 66 -11.42 9.10 10.68
N ASN A 67 -10.37 9.92 10.58
CA ASN A 67 -10.48 11.37 10.41
C ASN A 67 -11.04 11.79 9.04
N LEU A 68 -10.93 10.96 7.99
CA LEU A 68 -11.56 11.25 6.69
C LEU A 68 -12.99 10.71 6.60
N VAL A 69 -13.33 9.69 7.39
CA VAL A 69 -14.71 9.16 7.48
C VAL A 69 -15.57 10.03 8.40
N TYR A 70 -15.00 10.50 9.52
CA TYR A 70 -15.63 11.40 10.48
C TYR A 70 -14.72 12.61 10.72
N PRO A 71 -14.73 13.60 9.80
CA PRO A 71 -13.87 14.77 9.92
C PRO A 71 -14.28 15.65 11.11
N ASN A 72 -13.37 15.79 12.07
CA ASN A 72 -13.57 16.62 13.26
C ASN A 72 -12.86 17.98 13.17
N LYS A 73 -11.85 18.13 12.29
CA LYS A 73 -11.11 19.38 12.09
C LYS A 73 -11.43 19.97 10.72
N LEU A 74 -11.33 21.31 10.59
CA LEU A 74 -11.54 22.00 9.31
C LEU A 74 -10.62 21.47 8.20
N VAL A 75 -9.37 21.16 8.53
CA VAL A 75 -8.40 20.58 7.59
C VAL A 75 -8.85 19.19 7.11
N ASP A 76 -9.39 18.35 8.00
CA ASP A 76 -9.93 17.03 7.66
C ASP A 76 -11.22 17.13 6.81
N MET A 77 -12.03 18.17 7.04
CA MET A 77 -13.25 18.44 6.29
C MET A 77 -12.94 18.88 4.85
N VAL A 78 -11.89 19.67 4.64
CA VAL A 78 -11.40 20.05 3.31
C VAL A 78 -10.77 18.84 2.61
N LEU A 79 -9.92 18.08 3.30
CA LEU A 79 -9.27 16.88 2.75
C LEU A 79 -10.27 15.76 2.39
N SER A 80 -11.32 15.55 3.19
CA SER A 80 -12.36 14.54 2.90
C SER A 80 -13.22 14.88 1.68
N LYS A 81 -13.33 16.16 1.31
CA LYS A 81 -14.00 16.59 0.07
C LYS A 81 -13.09 16.58 -1.16
N LEU A 82 -11.79 16.78 -0.96
CA LEU A 82 -10.80 16.78 -2.04
C LEU A 82 -10.35 15.38 -2.47
N VAL A 83 -10.49 14.37 -1.59
CA VAL A 83 -9.95 13.01 -1.81
C VAL A 83 -11.02 11.95 -1.88
#